data_AF-A0A818GYB5-F1
#
_entry.id   AF-A0A818GYB5-F1
#
_cell.length_a   1.000
_cell.length_b   1.000
_cell.length_c   1.000
_cell.angle_alpha   90.00
_cell.angle_beta   90.00
_cell.angle_gamma   90.00
#
_symmetry.space_group_name_H-M   'P 1'
#
loop_
_entity.id
_entity.type
_entity.pdbx_description
1 polymer ?
#
loop_
_entity_poly.entity_id
_entity_poly.type
_entity_poly.pdbx_seq_one_letter_code
_entity_poly.pdbx_strand_id
1 'polypeptide(L)'
;MDTYGYLYINSFNKAILSFNLLVEDDDSAGGVQFKLTHVLQSGVTYILVVTTYSPRAYGPFSVVTSGPGKVDFRANSIEIGISLTTTTSTTTTTTKTTTSTTSLA
;
A
#
# COMPACT_ATOMS: atom_id res chain seq x y z
N MET A 1 -2.28 15.07 10.47
CA MET A 1 -1.08 14.26 10.79
C MET A 1 -0.29 14.18 9.50
N ASP A 2 1.02 14.36 9.54
CA ASP A 2 1.90 14.25 8.38
C ASP A 2 2.49 12.84 8.36
N THR A 3 2.12 12.02 7.40
CA THR A 3 2.37 10.56 7.42
C THR A 3 3.48 10.18 6.47
N TYR A 4 4.40 9.32 6.92
CA TYR A 4 5.47 8.76 6.12
C TYR A 4 5.27 7.24 6.00
N GLY A 5 5.18 6.74 4.78
CA GLY A 5 5.06 5.31 4.48
C GLY A 5 6.36 4.72 3.95
N TYR A 6 6.69 3.51 4.40
CA TYR A 6 7.81 2.70 3.90
C TYR A 6 7.34 1.29 3.58
N LEU A 7 7.74 0.75 2.42
CA LEU A 7 7.46 -0.62 2.04
C LEU A 7 8.75 -1.42 1.94
N TYR A 8 8.80 -2.54 2.65
CA TYR A 8 9.94 -3.46 2.69
C TYR A 8 9.59 -4.85 2.19
N ILE A 9 10.59 -5.58 1.70
CA ILE A 9 10.53 -7.03 1.45
C ILE A 9 11.35 -7.78 2.50
N ASN A 10 11.01 -9.05 2.78
CA ASN A 10 11.72 -9.94 3.71
C ASN A 10 11.75 -9.50 5.19
N SER A 11 12.40 -8.38 5.52
CA SER A 11 12.59 -7.91 6.88
C SER A 11 12.73 -6.40 6.97
N PHE A 12 12.26 -5.83 8.08
CA PHE A 12 12.46 -4.43 8.47
C PHE A 12 13.57 -4.35 9.54
N ASN A 13 14.54 -3.45 9.35
CA ASN A 13 15.59 -3.18 10.32
C ASN A 13 15.60 -1.71 10.73
N LYS A 14 15.16 -1.41 11.95
CA LYS A 14 15.12 -0.04 12.49
C LYS A 14 16.48 0.66 12.57
N ALA A 15 17.58 -0.09 12.62
CA ALA A 15 18.93 0.48 12.66
C ALA A 15 19.47 0.81 11.26
N ILE A 16 18.91 0.19 10.21
CA ILE A 16 19.32 0.37 8.82
C ILE A 16 18.04 0.46 7.97
N LEU A 17 17.45 1.66 7.91
CA LEU A 17 16.15 1.89 7.27
C LEU A 17 16.13 1.63 5.77
N SER A 18 17.29 1.59 5.10
CA SER A 18 17.40 1.24 3.68
C SER A 18 17.46 -0.26 3.42
N PHE A 19 17.63 -1.10 4.45
CA PHE A 19 17.77 -2.55 4.29
C PHE A 19 16.45 -3.18 3.83
N ASN A 20 16.46 -3.78 2.64
CA ASN A 20 15.27 -4.30 1.93
C ASN A 20 14.16 -3.28 1.66
N LEU A 21 14.46 -1.99 1.68
CA LEU A 21 13.50 -0.96 1.32
C LEU A 21 13.17 -1.06 -0.18
N LEU A 22 11.88 -1.04 -0.52
CA LEU A 22 11.40 -1.04 -1.90
C LEU A 22 11.00 0.36 -2.37
N VAL A 23 10.25 1.07 -1.52
CA VAL A 23 9.75 2.42 -1.79
C VAL A 23 9.37 3.11 -0.49
N GLU A 24 9.50 4.42 -0.45
CA GLU A 24 9.06 5.29 0.65
C GLU A 24 8.52 6.60 0.07
N ASP A 25 7.65 7.28 0.81
CA ASP A 25 7.07 8.57 0.45
C ASP A 25 6.42 9.23 1.68
N ASP A 26 6.39 10.56 1.75
CA ASP A 26 5.80 11.34 2.84
C ASP A 26 4.68 12.31 2.41
N ASP A 27 4.61 12.78 1.17
CA ASP A 27 3.66 13.85 0.81
C ASP A 27 2.87 13.68 -0.51
N SER A 28 3.04 12.56 -1.24
CA SER A 28 2.50 12.41 -2.61
C SER A 28 1.01 12.07 -2.71
N ALA A 29 0.27 11.87 -1.60
CA ALA A 29 -1.19 11.66 -1.60
C ALA A 29 -2.01 12.95 -1.42
N GLY A 30 -1.35 14.10 -1.27
CA GLY A 30 -2.00 15.37 -0.93
C GLY A 30 -2.30 15.47 0.57
N GLY A 31 -2.38 16.70 1.09
CA GLY A 31 -2.55 16.93 2.53
C GLY A 31 -1.43 16.32 3.38
N VAL A 32 -0.19 16.33 2.86
CA VAL A 32 1.02 15.75 3.50
C VAL A 32 0.84 14.28 3.92
N GLN A 33 0.11 13.52 3.09
CA GLN A 33 -0.03 12.07 3.27
C GLN A 33 0.88 11.33 2.29
N PHE A 34 1.38 10.16 2.71
CA PHE A 34 2.18 9.31 1.82
C PHE A 34 1.32 8.63 0.75
N LYS A 35 1.93 8.35 -0.40
CA LYS A 35 1.39 7.52 -1.48
C LYS A 35 2.47 6.65 -2.10
N LEU A 36 2.43 5.36 -1.77
CA LEU A 36 3.35 4.37 -2.34
C LEU A 36 2.76 3.75 -3.61
N THR A 37 3.58 3.65 -4.67
CA THR A 37 3.24 2.92 -5.90
C THR A 37 4.31 1.87 -6.17
N HIS A 38 3.96 0.59 -6.07
CA HIS A 38 4.89 -0.52 -6.29
C HIS A 38 4.18 -1.76 -6.85
N VAL A 39 4.86 -2.56 -7.67
CA VAL A 39 4.33 -3.83 -8.19
C VAL A 39 4.55 -4.92 -7.16
N LEU A 40 3.47 -5.47 -6.60
CA LEU A 40 3.53 -6.58 -5.65
C LEU A 40 3.42 -7.92 -6.35
N GLN A 41 4.20 -8.89 -5.90
CA GLN A 41 4.12 -10.27 -6.35
C GLN A 41 3.07 -11.03 -5.53
N SER A 42 2.22 -11.80 -6.21
CA SER A 42 1.20 -12.63 -5.56
C SER A 42 1.85 -13.70 -4.68
N GLY A 43 1.29 -13.94 -3.49
CA GLY A 43 1.80 -14.92 -2.53
C GLY A 43 3.02 -14.47 -1.72
N VAL A 44 3.53 -13.25 -1.94
CA VAL A 44 4.65 -12.69 -1.17
C VAL A 44 4.14 -11.82 -0.03
N THR A 45 4.76 -11.94 1.14
CA THR A 45 4.50 -11.07 2.29
C THR A 45 5.46 -9.89 2.27
N TYR A 46 4.91 -8.68 2.39
CA TYR A 46 5.66 -7.44 2.49
C TYR A 46 5.44 -6.81 3.86
N ILE A 47 6.31 -5.87 4.25
CA ILE A 47 6.19 -5.14 5.50
C ILE A 47 5.93 -3.67 5.16
N LEU A 48 4.76 -3.18 5.54
CA LEU A 48 4.42 -1.76 5.49
C LEU A 48 4.67 -1.14 6.87
N VAL A 49 5.51 -0.11 6.92
CA VAL A 49 5.69 0.75 8.10
C VAL A 49 4.99 2.08 7.82
N VAL A 50 4.06 2.45 8.70
CA VAL A 50 3.41 3.75 8.69
C VAL A 50 3.86 4.52 9.92
N THR A 51 4.42 5.70 9.72
CA THR A 51 4.88 6.60 10.78
C THR A 51 4.51 8.04 10.41
N THR A 52 5.01 9.00 11.16
CA THR A 52 4.87 10.43 10.89
C THR A 52 6.21 11.04 10.50
N TYR A 53 6.18 12.07 9.64
CA TYR A 53 7.38 12.84 9.28
C TYR A 53 8.03 13.47 10.52
N SER A 54 7.21 14.11 11.35
CA SER A 54 7.66 14.70 12.61
C SER A 54 7.78 13.65 13.71
N PRO A 55 8.83 13.71 14.56
CA PRO A 55 8.96 12.83 15.70
C PRO A 55 7.86 13.10 16.73
N ARG A 56 7.42 12.04 17.44
CA ARG A 56 6.40 12.10 18.51
C ARG A 56 5.04 12.65 18.09
N ALA A 57 4.70 12.56 16.80
CA ALA A 57 3.33 12.76 16.34
C ALA A 57 2.58 11.42 16.35
N TYR A 58 1.33 11.44 16.81
CA TYR A 58 0.49 10.27 16.95
C TYR A 58 -0.94 10.60 16.53
N GLY A 59 -1.66 9.60 16.04
CA GLY A 59 -3.06 9.74 15.69
C GLY A 59 -3.57 8.48 15.01
N PRO A 60 -4.90 8.31 14.94
CA PRO A 60 -5.48 7.23 14.15
C PRO A 60 -5.16 7.42 12.66
N PHE A 61 -5.01 6.32 11.94
CA PHE A 61 -4.85 6.31 10.48
C PHE A 61 -5.58 5.13 9.86
N SER A 62 -5.85 5.23 8.56
CA SER A 62 -6.37 4.15 7.73
C SER A 62 -5.48 3.98 6.51
N VAL A 63 -5.20 2.74 6.14
CA VAL A 63 -4.47 2.42 4.90
C VAL A 63 -5.47 1.92 3.86
N VAL A 64 -5.41 2.49 2.66
CA VAL A 64 -6.21 2.08 1.51
C VAL A 64 -5.27 1.62 0.42
N THR A 65 -5.60 0.48 -0.21
CA THR A 65 -4.84 -0.06 -1.35
C THR A 65 -5.75 -0.17 -2.57
N SER A 66 -5.20 0.12 -3.73
CA SER A 66 -5.86 -0.08 -5.02
C SER A 66 -4.94 -0.82 -5.97
N GLY A 67 -5.48 -1.82 -6.67
CA GLY A 67 -4.73 -2.58 -7.66
C GLY A 67 -5.56 -3.75 -8.21
N PRO A 68 -5.03 -4.46 -9.21
CA PRO A 68 -5.72 -5.63 -9.80
C PRO A 68 -5.75 -6.84 -8.86
N GLY A 69 -4.84 -6.89 -7.87
CA GLY A 69 -4.76 -7.97 -6.88
C GLY A 69 -5.38 -7.57 -5.54
N LYS A 70 -5.72 -8.59 -4.74
CA LYS A 70 -6.15 -8.41 -3.35
C LYS A 70 -4.93 -8.35 -2.43
N VAL A 71 -4.92 -7.37 -1.53
CA VAL A 71 -3.94 -7.26 -0.44
C VAL A 71 -4.63 -7.61 0.86
N ASP A 72 -4.06 -8.58 1.59
CA ASP A 72 -4.51 -8.95 2.92
C ASP A 72 -3.59 -8.33 3.97
N PHE A 73 -4.13 -7.38 4.74
CA PHE A 73 -3.40 -6.78 5.85
C PHE A 73 -3.44 -7.68 7.07
N ARG A 74 -2.24 -8.01 7.58
CA ARG A 74 -2.06 -8.68 8.86
C ARG A 74 -1.31 -7.73 9.77
N ALA A 75 -2.02 -7.14 10.73
CA ALA A 75 -1.42 -6.27 11.70
C ALA A 75 -0.54 -7.09 12.65
N ASN A 76 0.78 -6.91 12.53
CA ASN A 76 1.68 -7.25 13.62
C ASN A 76 1.66 -6.07 14.58
N SER A 77 0.65 -6.03 15.46
CA SER A 77 0.50 -4.97 16.45
C SER A 77 1.71 -4.98 17.39
N ILE A 78 2.72 -4.16 17.11
CA ILE A 78 3.62 -3.68 18.17
C ILE A 78 2.80 -2.61 18.89
N GLU A 79 2.08 -3.08 19.90
CA GLU A 79 1.00 -2.45 20.66
C GLU A 79 1.18 -0.94 20.92
N ILE A 80 0.25 -0.10 20.40
CA ILE A 80 -0.52 0.93 21.14
C ILE A 80 -1.86 1.14 20.40
N GLY A 81 -2.97 0.63 20.94
CA GLY A 81 -4.34 1.13 20.76
C GLY A 81 -4.83 1.66 19.39
N ILE A 82 -4.60 0.94 18.28
CA ILE A 82 -5.18 1.28 16.97
C ILE A 82 -6.26 0.28 16.55
N SER A 83 -7.44 0.78 16.21
CA SER A 83 -8.48 -0.01 15.52
C SER A 83 -8.29 0.14 14.01
N LEU A 84 -7.67 -0.85 13.38
CA LEU A 84 -7.52 -0.88 11.92
C LEU A 84 -8.87 -1.25 11.27
N THR A 85 -9.45 -0.34 10.50
CA THR A 85 -10.62 -0.62 9.65
C THR A 85 -10.16 -0.77 8.21
N THR A 86 -10.24 -1.98 7.67
CA THR A 86 -9.79 -2.31 6.31
C THR A 86 -10.99 -2.33 5.36
N THR A 87 -10.98 -1.48 4.33
CA THR A 87 -11.96 -1.52 3.23
C THR A 87 -11.23 -1.80 1.92
N THR A 88 -11.40 -3.00 1.37
CA THR A 88 -10.86 -3.38 0.06
C THR A 88 -11.93 -3.17 -1.01
N SER A 89 -11.70 -2.26 -1.96
CA SER A 89 -12.55 -2.09 -3.14
C SER A 89 -11.90 -2.74 -4.36
N THR A 90 -12.48 -3.82 -4.87
CA THR A 90 -12.07 -4.45 -6.14
C THR A 90 -12.87 -3.84 -7.30
N THR A 91 -12.21 -3.12 -8.21
CA THR A 91 -12.82 -2.72 -9.49
C THR A 91 -12.50 -3.78 -10.53
N THR A 92 -13.46 -4.66 -10.83
CA THR A 92 -13.34 -5.60 -11.95
C THR A 92 -13.60 -4.85 -13.26
N THR A 93 -12.54 -4.53 -14.01
CA THR A 93 -12.69 -4.06 -15.39
C THR A 93 -13.00 -5.25 -16.29
N THR A 94 -14.28 -5.42 -16.67
CA THR A 94 -14.67 -6.36 -17.72
C THR A 94 -14.36 -5.76 -19.09
N THR A 95 -13.27 -6.17 -19.73
CA THR A 95 -13.01 -5.82 -21.13
C THR A 95 -13.94 -6.64 -22.03
N LYS A 96 -14.96 -6.00 -22.60
CA LYS A 96 -15.83 -6.60 -23.61
C LYS A 96 -15.09 -6.65 -24.95
N THR A 97 -14.47 -7.77 -25.27
CA THR A 97 -13.86 -8.03 -26.59
C THR A 97 -14.96 -7.98 -27.66
N THR A 98 -14.90 -6.98 -28.54
CA THR A 98 -15.78 -6.88 -29.71
C THR A 98 -14.99 -7.40 -30.91
N THR A 99 -15.25 -8.64 -31.34
CA THR A 99 -14.67 -9.21 -32.55
C THR A 99 -15.47 -8.75 -33.75
N SER A 100 -14.91 -7.85 -34.56
CA SER A 100 -15.46 -7.48 -35.87
C SER A 100 -14.99 -8.49 -36.92
N THR A 101 -15.88 -9.32 -37.45
CA THR A 101 -15.62 -10.16 -38.62
C THR A 101 -16.08 -9.43 -39.88
N THR A 102 -15.14 -9.00 -40.73
CA THR A 102 -15.42 -8.54 -42.10
C THR A 102 -15.45 -9.75 -43.03
N SER A 103 -16.60 -10.05 -43.65
CA SER A 103 -16.68 -10.97 -44.79
C SER A 103 -16.48 -10.19 -46.09
N LEU A 104 -15.48 -10.57 -46.90
CA LEU A 104 -15.41 -10.17 -48.30
C LEU A 104 -16.46 -10.96 -49.09
N ALA A 105 -17.30 -10.25 -49.84
CA ALA A 105 -18.09 -10.78 -50.95
C ALA A 105 -17.69 -10.05 -52.22
#